data_AF-A0A7V2RJS9-F1
#
_entry.id   AF-A0A7V2RJS9-F1
#
_cell.length_a   1.000
_cell.length_b   1.000
_cell.length_c   1.000
_cell.angle_alpha   90.00
_cell.angle_beta   90.00
_cell.angle_gamma   90.00
#
_symmetry.space_group_name_H-M   'P 1'
#
loop_
_entity.id
_entity.type
_entity.pdbx_description
1 polymer ?
#
loop_
_entity_poly.entity_id
_entity_poly.type
_entity_poly.pdbx_seq_one_letter_code
_entity_poly.pdbx_strand_id
1 'polypeptide(L)'
;MSIFDKLFGKGKNDEPEEKSPLEIFAYAISDVGLWTWYNPKFPNRLQLEFNRTMLYFEAENQENPPPNQIAILFEEIESVFTFKRNDSKLSENWLNQFTEDKLEPFNIDYENFSFDTESIEKIRREAANIQCQFGNKNLIITNSEMKYKLGFLAEEVGLIVTANKLRILNQSGEIELEQIPEIHQKWWKYWEKYWAYKHLKKEIPYDPICEITIPANQENIKKIMKNLK
;
A
#
# COMPACT_ATOMS: atom_id res chain seq x y z
N MET A 1 -23.94 8.84 -5.45
CA MET A 1 -22.88 9.24 -4.52
C MET A 1 -22.12 7.98 -4.15
N SER A 2 -20.94 7.83 -4.74
CA SER A 2 -20.08 6.66 -4.64
C SER A 2 -19.56 6.50 -3.20
N ILE A 3 -19.17 5.29 -2.81
CA ILE A 3 -18.39 5.07 -1.57
C ILE A 3 -17.12 5.91 -1.57
N PHE A 4 -16.52 6.16 -2.74
CA PHE A 4 -15.38 7.06 -2.93
C PHE A 4 -15.66 8.48 -2.44
N ASP A 5 -16.76 9.11 -2.87
CA ASP A 5 -17.16 10.47 -2.46
C ASP A 5 -17.33 10.60 -0.93
N LYS A 6 -17.57 9.47 -0.24
CA LYS A 6 -17.88 9.41 1.18
C LYS A 6 -16.71 8.98 2.07
N LEU A 7 -15.71 8.30 1.53
CA LEU A 7 -14.50 7.91 2.25
C LEU A 7 -13.45 9.02 2.25
N PHE A 8 -13.44 9.86 1.21
CA PHE A 8 -12.37 10.85 1.01
C PHE A 8 -12.77 12.30 1.30
N GLY A 9 -14.02 12.53 1.71
CA GLY A 9 -14.49 13.83 2.18
C GLY A 9 -14.58 14.90 1.07
N LYS A 10 -15.38 15.92 1.33
CA LYS A 10 -15.37 17.16 0.54
C LYS A 10 -14.19 18.01 0.99
N GLY A 11 -13.47 18.62 0.04
CA GLY A 11 -12.41 19.57 0.34
C GLY A 11 -12.94 20.81 1.09
N LYS A 12 -12.02 21.66 1.55
CA LYS A 12 -12.32 22.90 2.31
C LYS A 12 -13.28 23.88 1.62
N ASN A 13 -13.65 23.66 0.36
CA ASN A 13 -14.51 24.50 -0.48
C ASN A 13 -15.70 23.74 -1.13
N ASP A 14 -16.21 22.66 -0.52
CA ASP A 14 -17.35 21.86 -1.05
C ASP A 14 -17.09 21.14 -2.40
N GLU A 15 -15.95 21.35 -3.05
CA GLU A 15 -15.45 20.54 -4.17
C GLU A 15 -14.60 19.37 -3.64
N PRO A 16 -14.83 18.12 -4.08
CA PRO A 16 -13.95 17.00 -3.76
C PRO A 16 -12.58 17.25 -4.43
N GLU A 17 -11.52 17.29 -3.64
CA GLU A 17 -10.15 17.34 -4.16
C GLU A 17 -9.86 15.97 -4.80
N GLU A 18 -9.64 15.97 -6.11
CA GLU A 18 -9.42 14.75 -6.87
C GLU A 18 -8.03 14.18 -6.51
N LYS A 19 -8.02 13.07 -5.78
CA LYS A 19 -6.78 12.37 -5.43
C LYS A 19 -6.11 11.83 -6.69
N SER A 20 -4.80 12.00 -6.78
CA SER A 20 -3.98 11.43 -7.84
C SER A 20 -3.96 9.89 -7.77
N PRO A 21 -3.65 9.20 -8.89
CA PRO A 21 -3.49 7.75 -8.89
C PRO A 21 -2.48 7.22 -7.87
N LEU A 22 -1.38 7.97 -7.59
CA LEU A 22 -0.39 7.59 -6.58
C LEU A 22 -0.94 7.69 -5.16
N GLU A 23 -1.76 8.70 -4.86
CA GLU A 23 -2.38 8.83 -3.53
C GLU A 23 -3.41 7.71 -3.30
N ILE A 24 -4.17 7.34 -4.33
CA ILE A 24 -5.08 6.19 -4.25
C ILE A 24 -4.29 4.90 -4.11
N PHE A 25 -3.17 4.76 -4.82
CA PHE A 25 -2.29 3.59 -4.71
C PHE A 25 -1.70 3.46 -3.30
N ALA A 26 -1.18 4.55 -2.74
CA ALA A 26 -0.68 4.60 -1.37
C ALA A 26 -1.77 4.20 -0.37
N TYR A 27 -2.99 4.73 -0.51
CA TYR A 27 -4.13 4.36 0.33
C TYR A 27 -4.48 2.87 0.21
N ALA A 28 -4.57 2.36 -1.02
CA ALA A 28 -4.93 0.97 -1.29
C ALA A 28 -3.92 -0.03 -0.72
N ILE A 29 -2.64 0.37 -0.60
CA ILE A 29 -1.62 -0.45 0.07
C ILE A 29 -1.70 -0.29 1.59
N SER A 30 -1.81 0.94 2.09
CA SER A 30 -1.47 1.22 3.49
C SER A 30 -2.58 1.03 4.52
N ASP A 31 -3.85 1.03 4.13
CA ASP A 31 -4.98 0.94 5.07
C ASP A 31 -4.93 -0.32 5.96
N VAL A 32 -4.67 -1.49 5.35
CA VAL A 32 -4.57 -2.78 6.05
C VAL A 32 -3.40 -3.63 5.54
N GLY A 33 -2.46 -3.02 4.83
CA GLY A 33 -1.40 -3.70 4.09
C GLY A 33 -0.33 -4.33 4.96
N LEU A 34 0.38 -5.27 4.36
CA LEU A 34 1.59 -5.87 4.90
C LEU A 34 2.75 -5.63 3.94
N TRP A 35 3.91 -5.25 4.46
CA TRP A 35 5.18 -5.40 3.73
C TRP A 35 5.63 -6.85 3.86
N THR A 36 5.68 -7.56 2.74
CA THR A 36 5.92 -9.01 2.70
C THR A 36 7.26 -9.40 2.11
N TRP A 37 7.87 -8.58 1.24
CA TRP A 37 9.15 -8.94 0.66
C TRP A 37 9.97 -7.73 0.23
N TYR A 38 11.29 -7.91 0.26
CA TYR A 38 12.31 -6.97 -0.16
C TYR A 38 13.34 -7.71 -1.01
N ASN A 39 13.51 -7.31 -2.27
CA ASN A 39 14.41 -7.99 -3.20
C ASN A 39 15.30 -6.97 -3.94
N PRO A 40 16.46 -6.62 -3.37
CA PRO A 40 17.39 -5.68 -3.96
C PRO A 40 18.26 -6.36 -5.04
N LYS A 41 18.38 -5.71 -6.21
CA LYS A 41 19.38 -6.04 -7.24
C LYS A 41 20.01 -4.75 -7.76
N PHE A 42 20.68 -4.03 -6.86
CA PHE A 42 21.30 -2.76 -7.15
C PHE A 42 22.46 -2.86 -8.16
N PRO A 43 22.68 -1.81 -8.98
CA PRO A 43 21.89 -0.58 -9.10
C PRO A 43 20.60 -0.75 -9.93
N ASN A 44 20.41 -1.92 -10.54
CA ASN A 44 19.44 -2.10 -11.62
C ASN A 44 18.00 -1.96 -11.15
N ARG A 45 17.64 -2.65 -10.06
CA ARG A 45 16.26 -2.67 -9.56
C ARG A 45 16.13 -2.98 -8.09
N LEU A 46 14.98 -2.61 -7.54
CA LEU A 46 14.49 -2.97 -6.22
C LEU A 46 13.02 -3.35 -6.36
N GLN A 47 12.67 -4.55 -5.93
CA GLN A 47 11.28 -4.98 -5.84
C GLN A 47 10.86 -5.02 -4.37
N LEU A 48 9.72 -4.40 -4.08
CA LEU A 48 9.03 -4.47 -2.80
C LEU A 48 7.70 -5.17 -3.03
N GLU A 49 7.31 -6.08 -2.14
CA GLU A 49 6.00 -6.72 -2.24
C GLU A 49 5.12 -6.41 -1.05
N PHE A 50 3.88 -6.10 -1.37
CA PHE A 50 2.84 -5.79 -0.41
C PHE A 50 1.67 -6.75 -0.57
N ASN A 51 1.13 -7.19 0.55
CA ASN A 51 -0.06 -8.02 0.63
C ASN A 51 -1.18 -7.24 1.31
N ARG A 52 -2.40 -7.77 1.27
CA ARG A 52 -3.62 -7.13 1.80
C ARG A 52 -3.93 -5.79 1.14
N THR A 53 -3.62 -5.67 -0.16
CA THR A 53 -3.96 -4.45 -0.89
C THR A 53 -5.42 -4.42 -1.29
N MET A 54 -6.02 -3.23 -1.22
CA MET A 54 -7.41 -2.97 -1.61
C MET A 54 -7.53 -2.75 -3.13
N LEU A 55 -6.95 -3.65 -3.92
CA LEU A 55 -6.98 -3.63 -5.37
C LEU A 55 -7.66 -4.91 -5.87
N TYR A 56 -8.62 -4.78 -6.79
CA TYR A 56 -9.37 -5.92 -7.28
C TYR A 56 -8.75 -6.49 -8.56
N PHE A 57 -8.34 -7.75 -8.46
CA PHE A 57 -7.90 -8.56 -9.59
C PHE A 57 -8.81 -9.79 -9.68
N GLU A 58 -9.12 -10.24 -10.89
CA GLU A 58 -9.98 -11.42 -11.04
C GLU A 58 -9.27 -12.68 -10.52
N ALA A 59 -9.99 -13.48 -9.72
CA ALA A 59 -9.50 -14.78 -9.28
C ALA A 59 -9.52 -15.78 -10.45
N GLU A 60 -8.57 -16.72 -10.47
CA GLU A 60 -8.50 -17.77 -11.48
C GLU A 60 -9.73 -18.69 -11.46
N ASN A 61 -10.36 -18.85 -10.29
CA ASN A 61 -11.57 -19.63 -10.09
C ASN A 61 -12.45 -19.03 -8.99
N GLN A 62 -13.68 -19.51 -8.87
CA GLN A 62 -14.66 -19.01 -7.89
C GLN A 62 -14.44 -19.54 -6.46
N GLU A 63 -13.50 -20.47 -6.26
CA GLU A 63 -13.23 -21.09 -4.95
C GLU A 63 -12.27 -20.26 -4.10
N ASN A 64 -11.53 -19.34 -4.71
CA ASN A 64 -10.56 -18.49 -4.04
C ASN A 64 -11.00 -17.02 -4.06
N PRO A 65 -10.67 -16.24 -3.01
CA PRO A 65 -10.86 -14.80 -3.06
C PRO A 65 -9.95 -14.17 -4.14
N PRO A 66 -10.28 -12.95 -4.60
CA PRO A 66 -9.38 -12.14 -5.44
C PRO A 66 -7.96 -12.08 -4.88
N PRO A 67 -6.92 -12.21 -5.74
CA PRO A 67 -5.56 -11.97 -5.29
C PRO A 67 -5.41 -10.50 -4.88
N ASN A 68 -4.55 -10.27 -3.89
CA ASN A 68 -4.42 -9.00 -3.19
C ASN A 68 -2.96 -8.60 -2.94
N GLN A 69 -2.04 -9.33 -3.57
CA GLN A 69 -0.61 -9.08 -3.53
C GLN A 69 -0.20 -8.28 -4.75
N ILE A 70 0.62 -7.26 -4.53
CA ILE A 70 1.25 -6.47 -5.59
C ILE A 70 2.73 -6.34 -5.31
N ALA A 71 3.50 -6.16 -6.37
CA ALA A 71 4.90 -5.77 -6.29
C ALA A 71 5.08 -4.38 -6.89
N ILE A 72 5.92 -3.57 -6.24
CA ILE A 72 6.41 -2.31 -6.79
C ILE A 72 7.86 -2.53 -7.20
N LEU A 73 8.12 -2.34 -8.49
CA LEU A 73 9.46 -2.45 -9.07
C LEU A 73 9.99 -1.05 -9.35
N PHE A 74 11.05 -0.67 -8.63
CA PHE A 74 11.82 0.52 -8.90
C PHE A 74 13.01 0.19 -9.80
N GLU A 75 13.24 1.00 -10.83
CA GLU A 75 14.38 0.92 -11.75
C GLU A 75 15.01 2.30 -11.90
N GLU A 76 16.28 2.35 -12.34
CA GLU A 76 17.06 3.59 -12.37
C GLU A 76 17.08 4.25 -10.98
N ILE A 77 17.51 3.45 -10.00
CA ILE A 77 17.52 3.82 -8.59
C ILE A 77 18.65 4.81 -8.34
N GLU A 78 18.35 5.88 -7.62
CA GLU A 78 19.35 6.82 -7.12
C GLU A 78 19.78 6.44 -5.69
N SER A 79 18.80 6.17 -4.82
CA SER A 79 19.10 5.84 -3.43
C SER A 79 18.07 4.94 -2.78
N VAL A 80 18.53 4.13 -1.83
CA VAL A 80 17.70 3.31 -0.95
C VAL A 80 18.22 3.40 0.47
N PHE A 81 17.33 3.74 1.38
CA PHE A 81 17.59 3.81 2.80
C PHE A 81 16.58 2.97 3.56
N THR A 82 17.04 2.29 4.59
CA THR A 82 16.19 1.56 5.52
C THR A 82 16.43 2.07 6.92
N PHE A 83 15.43 1.98 7.78
CA PHE A 83 15.55 2.47 9.15
C PHE A 83 14.79 1.58 10.12
N LYS A 84 15.15 1.72 11.39
CA LYS A 84 14.49 1.06 12.52
C LYS A 84 14.17 2.09 13.59
N ARG A 85 12.99 2.01 14.19
CA ARG A 85 12.66 2.81 15.38
C ARG A 85 13.66 2.53 16.51
N ASN A 86 13.88 3.50 17.38
CA ASN A 86 14.88 3.39 18.46
C ASN A 86 14.56 2.27 19.46
N ASP A 87 13.28 1.95 19.63
CA ASP A 87 12.76 0.90 20.51
C ASP A 87 12.66 -0.48 19.82
N SER A 88 13.11 -0.57 18.56
CA SER A 88 13.11 -1.81 17.79
C SER A 88 13.96 -2.88 18.46
N LYS A 89 13.42 -4.11 18.51
CA LYS A 89 14.12 -5.28 19.06
C LYS A 89 14.74 -6.15 17.97
N LEU A 90 14.57 -5.77 16.71
CA LEU A 90 15.16 -6.47 15.58
C LEU A 90 16.69 -6.38 15.61
N SER A 91 17.31 -7.46 15.19
CA SER A 91 18.76 -7.56 14.97
C SER A 91 19.28 -6.50 13.99
N GLU A 92 20.59 -6.30 13.94
CA GLU A 92 21.20 -5.44 12.92
C GLU A 92 21.02 -6.00 11.51
N ASN A 93 20.95 -7.32 11.35
CA ASN A 93 20.79 -8.01 10.06
C ASN A 93 19.32 -8.31 9.69
N TRP A 94 18.36 -7.63 10.31
CA TRP A 94 16.93 -7.86 10.11
C TRP A 94 16.51 -7.84 8.64
N LEU A 95 17.09 -6.94 7.83
CA LEU A 95 16.71 -6.80 6.43
C LEU A 95 17.06 -8.07 5.63
N ASN A 96 18.20 -8.70 5.95
CA ASN A 96 18.57 -9.99 5.36
C ASN A 96 17.65 -11.10 5.87
N GLN A 97 17.31 -11.10 7.16
CA GLN A 97 16.38 -12.08 7.72
C GLN A 97 14.98 -11.97 7.09
N PHE A 98 14.50 -10.75 6.85
CA PHE A 98 13.25 -10.47 6.15
C PHE A 98 13.29 -10.94 4.69
N THR A 99 14.41 -10.70 3.99
CA THR A 99 14.61 -11.15 2.60
C THR A 99 14.67 -12.68 2.46
N GLU A 100 15.13 -13.37 3.50
CA GLU A 100 15.29 -14.83 3.57
C GLU A 100 14.08 -15.53 4.22
N ASP A 101 12.93 -14.85 4.34
CA ASP A 101 11.69 -15.36 4.94
C ASP A 101 11.87 -15.87 6.38
N LYS A 102 12.79 -15.27 7.14
CA LYS A 102 13.05 -15.58 8.57
C LYS A 102 12.35 -14.64 9.54
N LEU A 103 11.69 -13.60 9.03
CA LEU A 103 10.85 -12.67 9.79
C LEU A 103 9.45 -12.68 9.19
N GLU A 104 8.45 -12.51 10.05
CA GLU A 104 7.07 -12.31 9.63
C GLU A 104 6.92 -10.98 8.87
N PRO A 105 5.91 -10.86 8.00
CA PRO A 105 5.53 -9.59 7.38
C PRO A 105 5.24 -8.48 8.39
N PHE A 106 5.60 -7.24 8.04
CA PHE A 106 5.35 -6.06 8.87
C PHE A 106 4.06 -5.36 8.45
N ASN A 107 3.18 -5.01 9.40
CA ASN A 107 2.01 -4.18 9.11
C ASN A 107 2.43 -2.77 8.68
N ILE A 108 1.89 -2.31 7.54
CA ILE A 108 2.13 -0.95 7.07
C ILE A 108 1.49 0.04 8.05
N ASP A 109 2.23 1.10 8.37
CA ASP A 109 1.69 2.23 9.09
C ASP A 109 0.92 3.12 8.10
N TYR A 110 -0.41 3.07 8.19
CA TYR A 110 -1.34 3.83 7.34
C TYR A 110 -0.99 5.32 7.23
N GLU A 111 -0.58 5.96 8.33
CA GLU A 111 -0.28 7.40 8.34
C GLU A 111 1.09 7.73 7.75
N ASN A 112 1.91 6.70 7.54
CA ASN A 112 3.32 6.81 7.17
C ASN A 112 3.64 5.92 5.97
N PHE A 113 2.84 6.01 4.90
CA PHE A 113 3.14 5.41 3.59
C PHE A 113 2.81 6.43 2.49
N SER A 114 3.82 6.93 1.77
CA SER A 114 3.60 8.01 0.81
C SER A 114 4.61 8.07 -0.33
N PHE A 115 4.13 8.55 -1.48
CA PHE A 115 4.96 8.95 -2.64
C PHE A 115 5.26 10.46 -2.66
N ASP A 116 4.64 11.23 -1.77
CA ASP A 116 4.81 12.67 -1.68
C ASP A 116 6.07 13.05 -0.87
N THR A 117 6.78 14.07 -1.34
CA THR A 117 8.07 14.49 -0.76
C THR A 117 7.92 15.03 0.66
N GLU A 118 6.88 15.83 0.94
CA GLU A 118 6.68 16.41 2.27
C GLU A 118 6.37 15.32 3.31
N SER A 119 5.51 14.38 2.93
CA SER A 119 5.16 13.21 3.73
C SER A 119 6.38 12.31 4.00
N ILE A 120 7.19 12.05 2.97
CA ILE A 120 8.43 11.27 3.11
C ILE A 120 9.43 11.97 4.03
N GLU A 121 9.55 13.29 3.97
CA GLU A 121 10.40 14.06 4.89
C GLU A 121 9.90 14.04 6.34
N LYS A 122 8.58 13.89 6.56
CA LYS A 122 8.03 13.64 7.90
C LYS A 122 8.46 12.25 8.39
N ILE A 123 8.28 11.21 7.57
CA ILE A 123 8.72 9.83 7.86
C ILE A 123 10.22 9.80 8.20
N ARG A 124 11.05 10.48 7.39
CA ARG A 124 12.49 10.57 7.61
C ARG A 124 12.84 11.20 8.96
N ARG A 125 12.09 12.22 9.40
CA ARG A 125 12.34 12.88 10.70
C ARG A 125 12.01 11.99 11.89
N GLU A 126 11.07 11.07 11.73
CA GLU A 126 10.71 10.07 12.74
C GLU A 126 11.62 8.83 12.69
N ALA A 127 12.28 8.59 11.55
CA ALA A 127 13.21 7.50 11.37
C ALA A 127 14.46 7.62 12.27
N ALA A 128 14.83 6.50 12.89
CA ALA A 128 16.09 6.36 13.59
C ALA A 128 16.94 5.26 12.94
N ASN A 129 18.23 5.18 13.30
CA ASN A 129 19.13 4.13 12.83
C ASN A 129 19.13 3.96 11.30
N ILE A 130 19.15 5.09 10.58
CA ILE A 130 19.07 5.11 9.11
C ILE A 130 20.33 4.46 8.53
N GLN A 131 20.12 3.46 7.68
CA GLN A 131 21.15 2.75 6.94
C GLN A 131 20.97 3.00 5.44
N CYS A 132 22.02 3.46 4.78
CA CYS A 132 22.08 3.56 3.34
C CYS A 132 22.37 2.17 2.75
N GLN A 133 21.42 1.60 2.02
CA GLN A 133 21.56 0.33 1.33
C GLN A 133 22.16 0.52 -0.07
N PHE A 134 21.85 1.65 -0.71
CA PHE A 134 22.37 2.01 -2.02
C PHE A 134 22.35 3.53 -2.22
N GLY A 135 23.29 4.06 -3.01
CA GLY A 135 23.39 5.47 -3.35
C GLY A 135 24.31 6.28 -2.42
N ASN A 136 24.08 7.59 -2.37
CA ASN A 136 24.82 8.49 -1.47
C ASN A 136 24.37 8.26 -0.02
N LYS A 137 25.31 8.31 0.94
CA LYS A 137 25.00 8.18 2.37
C LYS A 137 24.18 9.34 2.92
N ASN A 138 24.18 10.48 2.23
CA ASN A 138 23.36 11.63 2.59
C ASN A 138 21.95 11.44 2.04
N LEU A 139 21.01 11.16 2.93
CA LEU A 139 19.59 11.11 2.60
C LEU A 139 19.05 12.53 2.40
N ILE A 140 18.84 12.91 1.14
CA ILE A 140 18.27 14.21 0.76
C ILE A 140 17.12 13.95 -0.21
N ILE A 141 15.87 14.00 0.28
CA ILE A 141 14.69 13.71 -0.56
C ILE A 141 14.18 14.97 -1.27
N THR A 142 14.25 16.12 -0.61
CA THR A 142 13.76 17.41 -1.12
C THR A 142 14.43 17.88 -2.41
N ASN A 143 15.68 17.46 -2.66
CA ASN A 143 16.46 17.88 -3.84
C ASN A 143 16.60 16.78 -4.88
N SER A 144 15.92 15.64 -4.70
CA SER A 144 16.00 14.55 -5.67
C SER A 144 15.17 14.93 -6.89
N GLU A 145 15.83 15.06 -8.04
CA GLU A 145 15.22 15.28 -9.36
C GLU A 145 14.45 14.04 -9.86
N MET A 146 14.51 12.94 -9.10
CA MET A 146 13.92 11.67 -9.50
C MET A 146 12.39 11.73 -9.51
N LYS A 147 11.82 11.13 -10.55
CA LYS A 147 10.36 11.14 -10.81
C LYS A 147 9.56 10.44 -9.71
N TYR A 148 10.06 9.31 -9.20
CA TYR A 148 9.36 8.50 -8.21
C TYR A 148 10.14 8.42 -6.91
N LYS A 149 9.39 8.56 -5.82
CA LYS A 149 9.88 8.48 -4.45
C LYS A 149 8.86 7.68 -3.68
N LEU A 150 9.31 6.80 -2.80
CA LEU A 150 8.43 6.13 -1.85
C LEU A 150 9.13 6.13 -0.49
N GLY A 151 8.40 6.55 0.54
CA GLY A 151 8.81 6.40 1.93
C GLY A 151 7.70 5.77 2.72
N PHE A 152 8.04 4.78 3.54
CA PHE A 152 7.07 4.20 4.45
C PHE A 152 7.66 3.69 5.76
N LEU A 153 6.81 3.61 6.78
CA LEU A 153 6.99 2.83 8.00
C LEU A 153 6.11 1.58 7.93
N ALA A 154 6.65 0.49 8.45
CA ALA A 154 5.96 -0.76 8.68
C ALA A 154 6.36 -1.27 10.07
N GLU A 155 5.44 -1.14 11.03
CA GLU A 155 5.69 -1.37 12.45
C GLU A 155 6.97 -0.66 12.97
N GLU A 156 8.02 -1.41 13.27
CA GLU A 156 9.28 -0.92 13.85
C GLU A 156 10.35 -0.60 12.80
N VAL A 157 10.08 -0.83 11.51
CA VAL A 157 11.02 -0.63 10.39
C VAL A 157 10.47 0.29 9.32
N GLY A 158 11.30 0.71 8.37
CA GLY A 158 10.85 1.46 7.22
C GLY A 158 11.87 1.56 6.11
N LEU A 159 11.44 2.10 4.98
CA LEU A 159 12.25 2.25 3.78
C LEU A 159 11.93 3.56 3.07
N ILE A 160 12.96 4.20 2.52
CA ILE A 160 12.86 5.31 1.57
C ILE A 160 13.64 4.95 0.31
N VAL A 161 13.03 5.11 -0.86
CA VAL A 161 13.65 4.89 -2.18
C VAL A 161 13.37 6.06 -3.11
N THR A 162 14.38 6.43 -3.90
CA THR A 162 14.26 7.39 -5.01
C THR A 162 14.69 6.73 -6.32
N ALA A 163 13.88 6.89 -7.38
CA ALA A 163 14.10 6.24 -8.67
C ALA A 163 13.38 6.97 -9.82
N ASN A 164 13.80 6.72 -11.07
CA ASN A 164 13.20 7.38 -12.25
C ASN A 164 12.08 6.56 -12.88
N LYS A 165 12.04 5.26 -12.58
CA LYS A 165 11.03 4.33 -13.09
C LYS A 165 10.39 3.58 -11.94
N LEU A 166 9.06 3.50 -12.02
CA LEU A 166 8.20 2.74 -11.14
C LEU A 166 7.27 1.91 -12.01
N ARG A 167 7.19 0.61 -11.72
CA ARG A 167 6.27 -0.33 -12.35
C ARG A 167 5.49 -1.05 -11.26
N ILE A 168 4.19 -1.24 -11.50
CA ILE A 168 3.30 -1.94 -10.58
C ILE A 168 3.02 -3.31 -11.20
N LEU A 169 3.23 -4.37 -10.44
CA LEU A 169 3.08 -5.75 -10.93
C LEU A 169 2.10 -6.50 -10.04
N ASN A 170 1.31 -7.37 -10.65
CA ASN A 170 0.59 -8.45 -9.97
C ASN A 170 0.94 -9.80 -10.62
N GLN A 171 0.21 -10.86 -10.25
CA GLN A 171 0.43 -12.20 -10.82
C GLN A 171 0.12 -12.29 -12.33
N SER A 172 -0.75 -11.41 -12.84
CA SER A 172 -1.13 -11.35 -14.26
C SER A 172 -0.18 -10.49 -15.12
N GLY A 173 0.70 -9.70 -14.50
CA GLY A 173 1.65 -8.84 -15.20
C GLY A 173 1.66 -7.40 -14.68
N GLU A 174 1.97 -6.47 -15.57
CA GLU A 174 2.12 -5.05 -15.26
C GLU A 174 0.78 -4.31 -15.27
N ILE A 175 0.65 -3.37 -14.34
CA ILE A 175 -0.51 -2.51 -14.14
C ILE A 175 -0.06 -1.07 -14.37
N GLU A 176 -0.78 -0.36 -15.25
CA GLU A 176 -0.54 1.06 -15.46
C GLU A 176 -1.04 1.85 -14.25
N LEU A 177 -0.26 2.85 -13.83
CA LEU A 177 -0.58 3.66 -12.66
C LEU A 177 -1.95 4.35 -12.79
N GLU A 178 -2.32 4.77 -14.00
CA GLU A 178 -3.58 5.42 -14.33
C GLU A 178 -4.80 4.48 -14.16
N GLN A 179 -4.60 3.17 -14.11
CA GLN A 179 -5.67 2.18 -13.88
C GLN A 179 -6.01 2.00 -12.39
N ILE A 180 -5.12 2.44 -11.49
CA ILE A 180 -5.29 2.24 -10.04
C ILE A 180 -6.63 2.77 -9.50
N PRO A 181 -7.13 3.97 -9.87
CA PRO A 181 -8.43 4.44 -9.41
C PRO A 181 -9.58 3.50 -9.74
N GLU A 182 -9.60 2.95 -10.96
CA GLU A 182 -10.64 2.01 -11.40
C GLU A 182 -10.52 0.67 -10.67
N ILE A 183 -9.29 0.14 -10.55
CA ILE A 183 -9.01 -1.13 -9.85
C ILE A 183 -9.42 -1.04 -8.37
N HIS A 184 -9.10 0.07 -7.71
CA HIS A 184 -9.52 0.32 -6.33
C HIS A 184 -11.05 0.47 -6.20
N GLN A 185 -11.71 1.11 -7.16
CA GLN A 185 -13.17 1.18 -7.18
C GLN A 185 -13.83 -0.19 -7.36
N LYS A 186 -13.25 -1.06 -8.19
CA LYS A 186 -13.72 -2.45 -8.34
C LYS A 186 -13.61 -3.21 -7.01
N TRP A 187 -12.56 -2.96 -6.23
CA TRP A 187 -12.39 -3.58 -4.91
C TRP A 187 -13.52 -3.22 -3.95
N TRP A 188 -13.91 -1.95 -3.88
CA TRP A 188 -15.05 -1.55 -3.03
C TRP A 188 -16.38 -2.19 -3.47
N LYS A 189 -16.61 -2.31 -4.79
CA LYS A 189 -17.81 -3.02 -5.31
C LYS A 189 -17.79 -4.50 -4.94
N TYR A 190 -16.61 -5.12 -4.97
CA TYR A 190 -16.44 -6.50 -4.53
C TYR A 190 -16.69 -6.64 -3.02
N TRP A 191 -16.16 -5.75 -2.19
CA TRP A 191 -16.41 -5.71 -0.75
C TRP A 191 -17.91 -5.60 -0.43
N GLU A 192 -18.65 -4.72 -1.12
CA GLU A 192 -20.12 -4.60 -0.97
C GLU A 192 -20.83 -5.91 -1.32
N LYS A 193 -20.43 -6.54 -2.43
CA LYS A 193 -20.96 -7.84 -2.87
C LYS A 193 -20.65 -8.94 -1.85
N TYR A 194 -19.45 -8.95 -1.29
CA TYR A 194 -19.00 -9.94 -0.30
C TYR A 194 -19.93 -9.98 0.90
N TRP A 195 -20.16 -8.82 1.52
CA TRP A 195 -21.04 -8.72 2.68
C TRP A 195 -22.50 -9.02 2.34
N ALA A 196 -22.99 -8.57 1.18
CA ALA A 196 -24.33 -8.91 0.72
C ALA A 196 -24.53 -10.45 0.60
N TYR A 197 -23.56 -11.16 0.05
CA TYR A 197 -23.64 -12.61 -0.16
C TYR A 197 -23.51 -13.38 1.15
N LYS A 198 -22.59 -12.95 2.03
CA LYS A 198 -22.42 -13.51 3.38
C LYS A 198 -23.71 -13.42 4.19
N HIS A 199 -24.42 -12.30 4.12
CA HIS A 199 -25.74 -12.14 4.76
C HIS A 199 -26.81 -13.07 4.15
N LEU A 200 -26.79 -13.26 2.83
CA LEU A 200 -27.72 -14.14 2.12
C LEU A 200 -27.38 -15.64 2.24
N LYS A 201 -26.33 -15.99 3.01
CA LYS A 201 -25.82 -17.37 3.14
C LYS A 201 -25.54 -18.03 1.78
N LYS A 202 -25.13 -17.23 0.79
CA LYS A 202 -24.66 -17.73 -0.50
C LYS A 202 -23.22 -18.20 -0.36
N GLU A 203 -22.84 -19.18 -1.17
CA GLU A 203 -21.45 -19.60 -1.27
C GLU A 203 -20.63 -18.47 -1.87
N ILE A 204 -19.69 -17.97 -1.07
CA ILE A 204 -18.63 -17.05 -1.47
C ILE A 204 -17.39 -17.44 -0.64
N PRO A 205 -16.20 -17.48 -1.24
CA PRO A 205 -14.99 -17.77 -0.48
C PRO A 205 -14.78 -16.73 0.60
N TYR A 206 -14.27 -17.17 1.76
CA TYR A 206 -13.86 -16.29 2.82
C TYR A 206 -12.72 -15.39 2.34
N ASP A 207 -12.85 -14.08 2.58
CA ASP A 207 -11.83 -13.09 2.21
C ASP A 207 -11.41 -12.30 3.45
N PRO A 208 -10.18 -12.52 3.97
CA PRO A 208 -9.73 -11.87 5.19
C PRO A 208 -9.65 -10.34 5.06
N ILE A 209 -9.40 -9.79 3.87
CA ILE A 209 -9.35 -8.34 3.69
C ILE A 209 -10.75 -7.75 3.87
N CYS A 210 -11.77 -8.40 3.31
CA CYS A 210 -13.15 -7.94 3.49
C CYS A 210 -13.60 -7.96 4.96
N GLU A 211 -13.07 -8.88 5.78
CA GLU A 211 -13.38 -8.98 7.21
C GLU A 211 -12.69 -7.92 8.06
N ILE A 212 -11.44 -7.55 7.73
CA ILE A 212 -10.67 -6.58 8.51
C ILE A 212 -10.97 -5.14 8.08
N THR A 213 -11.36 -4.91 6.82
CA THR A 213 -11.68 -3.56 6.35
C THR A 213 -13.08 -3.16 6.78
N ILE A 214 -13.15 -2.13 7.63
CA ILE A 214 -14.39 -1.50 8.09
C ILE A 214 -14.49 -0.10 7.49
N PRO A 215 -15.48 0.20 6.63
CA PRO A 215 -15.62 1.54 6.07
C PRO A 215 -15.97 2.55 7.17
N ALA A 216 -15.20 3.63 7.27
CA ALA A 216 -15.29 4.62 8.35
C ALA A 216 -16.62 5.40 8.44
N ASN A 217 -17.58 5.19 7.52
CA ASN A 217 -18.80 5.98 7.45
C ASN A 217 -20.03 5.18 7.98
N GLN A 218 -20.38 5.38 9.25
CA GLN A 218 -21.50 4.71 9.94
C GLN A 218 -22.88 4.91 9.26
N GLU A 219 -23.05 6.00 8.50
CA GLU A 219 -24.26 6.21 7.70
C GLU A 219 -24.38 5.24 6.52
N ASN A 220 -23.27 4.79 5.92
CA ASN A 220 -23.30 3.80 4.84
C ASN A 220 -23.71 2.42 5.36
N ILE A 221 -23.25 2.03 6.55
CA ILE A 221 -23.69 0.79 7.21
C ILE A 221 -25.20 0.84 7.46
N LYS A 222 -25.73 1.97 7.97
CA LYS A 222 -27.19 2.14 8.15
C LYS A 222 -27.96 2.18 6.83
N LYS A 223 -27.40 2.72 5.75
CA LYS A 223 -28.08 2.82 4.43
C LYS A 223 -28.08 1.49 3.69
N ILE A 224 -26.99 0.72 3.76
CA ILE A 224 -26.91 -0.67 3.29
C ILE A 224 -27.91 -1.53 4.08
N MET A 225 -27.95 -1.40 5.42
CA MET A 225 -28.93 -2.10 6.25
C MET A 225 -30.39 -1.69 6.01
N LYS A 226 -30.66 -0.46 5.53
CA LYS A 226 -32.02 0.03 5.27
C LYS A 226 -32.57 -0.39 3.90
N ASN A 227 -31.72 -0.65 2.92
CA ASN A 227 -32.12 -1.13 1.58
C ASN A 227 -32.21 -2.67 1.48
N LEU A 228 -31.99 -3.38 2.60
CA LEU A 228 -32.07 -4.83 2.73
C LEU A 228 -33.35 -5.28 3.49
N LYS A 229 -34.31 -4.38 3.71
CA LYS A 229 -35.69 -4.67 4.13
C LYS A 229 -36.63 -4.39 2.98
#